data_AF-A0A533VVX6-F1
#
_entry.id   AF-A0A533VVX6-F1
#
_cell.length_a   1.000
_cell.length_b   1.000
_cell.length_c   1.000
_cell.angle_alpha   90.00
_cell.angle_beta   90.00
_cell.angle_gamma   90.00
#
_symmetry.space_group_name_H-M   'P 1'
#
loop_
_entity.id
_entity.type
_entity.pdbx_description
1 polymer ?
#
loop_
_entity_poly.entity_id
_entity_poly.type
_entity_poly.pdbx_seq_one_letter_code
_entity_poly.pdbx_strand_id
1 'polypeptide(L)'
;MRRRAATAVHLTQRRIDPAEVVNSVKDERAGGVVLFLGTVRSVNEGRSVERLEYQAYRAMAEKRMREIEAEVRERWPVQKVKILHREGSLPVGEISVAVAVSSEHREEAFEACRYAIGSVKHSLPVWKREKIVGGGELWVEGEPIREARTRASPSRESARKQVA
;
A
#
# COMPACT_ATOMS: atom_id res chain seq x y z
N MET A 1 21.82 21.89 8.52
CA MET A 1 20.41 22.31 8.35
C MET A 1 19.53 21.07 8.40
N ARG A 2 18.90 20.77 9.55
CA ARG A 2 18.08 19.56 9.71
C ARG A 2 16.78 19.77 8.92
N ARG A 3 16.59 19.05 7.80
CA ARG A 3 15.28 18.98 7.13
C ARG A 3 14.27 18.55 8.19
N ARG A 4 13.25 19.37 8.45
CA ARG A 4 12.05 18.88 9.14
C ARG A 4 11.60 17.65 8.36
N ALA A 5 11.59 16.49 9.01
CA ALA A 5 10.94 15.33 8.43
C ALA A 5 9.49 15.75 8.18
N ALA A 6 9.11 15.92 6.91
CA ALA A 6 7.72 16.10 6.57
C ALA A 6 7.00 14.91 7.18
N THR A 7 6.04 15.16 8.09
CA THR A 7 5.23 14.11 8.71
C THR A 7 4.72 13.24 7.58
N ALA A 8 5.20 12.00 7.50
CA ALA A 8 4.80 11.09 6.45
C ALA A 8 3.31 10.82 6.67
N VAL A 9 2.46 11.47 5.86
CA VAL A 9 1.02 11.24 5.90
C VAL A 9 0.77 9.87 5.30
N HIS A 10 0.19 8.96 6.07
CA HIS A 10 -0.15 7.61 5.61
C HIS A 10 -1.66 7.43 5.38
N LEU A 11 -2.49 8.18 6.13
CA LEU A 11 -3.94 8.22 5.95
C LEU A 11 -4.42 9.60 5.52
N THR A 12 -5.38 9.65 4.60
CA THR A 12 -5.94 10.92 4.12
C THR A 12 -7.43 10.81 3.83
N GLN A 13 -8.14 11.93 3.89
CA GLN A 13 -9.52 12.04 3.38
C GLN A 13 -9.57 12.65 1.98
N ARG A 14 -8.44 13.23 1.52
CA ARG A 14 -8.33 13.87 0.20
C ARG A 14 -8.20 12.82 -0.88
N ARG A 15 -8.57 13.19 -2.11
CA ARG A 15 -8.29 12.39 -3.31
C ARG A 15 -6.78 12.15 -3.41
N ILE A 16 -6.40 10.93 -3.77
CA ILE A 16 -5.00 10.57 -4.02
C ILE A 16 -4.70 10.95 -5.47
N ASP A 17 -3.74 11.84 -5.68
CA ASP A 17 -3.19 12.16 -7.00
C ASP A 17 -1.98 11.25 -7.28
N PRO A 18 -2.03 10.36 -8.28
CA PRO A 18 -0.90 9.53 -8.67
C PRO A 18 0.40 10.31 -8.93
N ALA A 19 0.30 11.51 -9.51
CA ALA A 19 1.47 12.33 -9.81
C ALA A 19 2.14 12.83 -8.53
N GLU A 20 1.37 13.26 -7.53
CA GLU A 20 1.91 13.63 -6.21
C GLU A 20 2.60 12.44 -5.53
N VAL A 21 1.99 11.25 -5.60
CA VAL A 21 2.58 10.04 -5.01
C VAL A 21 3.91 9.70 -5.67
N VAL A 22 3.96 9.67 -7.01
CA VAL A 22 5.20 9.42 -7.77
C VAL A 22 6.27 10.46 -7.45
N ASN A 23 5.90 11.74 -7.43
CA ASN A 23 6.83 12.82 -7.12
C ASN A 23 7.40 12.70 -5.69
N SER A 24 6.62 12.20 -4.73
CA SER A 24 7.08 12.04 -3.34
C SER A 24 8.20 10.99 -3.18
N VAL A 25 8.32 10.03 -4.12
CA VAL A 25 9.33 8.97 -4.08
C VAL A 25 10.47 9.16 -5.08
N LYS A 26 10.47 10.24 -5.89
CA LYS A 26 11.60 10.55 -6.78
C LYS A 26 12.89 10.74 -5.98
N ASP A 27 13.97 10.16 -6.47
CA ASP A 27 15.32 10.28 -5.92
C ASP A 27 16.32 10.26 -7.09
N GLU A 28 17.39 11.04 -7.02
CA GLU A 28 18.38 11.13 -8.10
C GLU A 28 19.14 9.81 -8.32
N ARG A 29 19.16 8.94 -7.31
CA ARG A 29 19.78 7.61 -7.36
C ARG A 29 18.82 6.52 -7.84
N ALA A 30 17.54 6.83 -8.05
CA ALA A 30 16.55 5.85 -8.49
C ALA A 30 16.55 5.75 -10.02
N GLY A 31 16.77 4.54 -10.54
CA GLY A 31 16.60 4.22 -11.96
C GLY A 31 15.15 3.89 -12.33
N GLY A 32 14.28 3.66 -11.35
CA GLY A 32 12.87 3.38 -11.59
C GLY A 32 11.96 3.66 -10.40
N VAL A 33 10.68 3.89 -10.70
CA VAL A 33 9.59 3.99 -9.73
C VAL A 33 8.50 2.99 -10.12
N VAL A 34 8.05 2.20 -9.16
CA VAL A 34 6.87 1.34 -9.29
C VAL A 34 5.75 1.95 -8.45
N LEU A 35 4.57 2.08 -9.05
CA LEU A 35 3.35 2.56 -8.40
C LEU A 35 2.27 1.48 -8.52
N PHE A 36 1.70 1.10 -7.38
CA PHE A 36 0.45 0.37 -7.31
C PHE A 36 -0.68 1.29 -6.87
N LEU A 37 -1.83 1.19 -7.55
CA LEU A 37 -3.07 1.88 -7.19
C LEU A 37 -4.19 0.85 -7.00
N GLY A 38 -4.82 0.86 -5.84
CA GLY A 38 -6.08 0.15 -5.61
C GLY A 38 -7.25 1.10 -5.89
N THR A 39 -8.12 0.71 -6.81
CA THR A 39 -9.29 1.50 -7.21
C THR A 39 -10.59 0.81 -6.83
N VAL A 40 -11.64 1.61 -6.57
CA VAL A 40 -12.98 1.09 -6.32
C VAL A 40 -13.57 0.54 -7.61
N ARG A 41 -13.98 -0.73 -7.61
CA ARG A 41 -14.57 -1.41 -8.77
C ARG A 41 -16.10 -1.23 -8.77
N SER A 42 -16.69 -1.15 -9.97
CA SER A 42 -18.15 -1.11 -10.15
C SER A 42 -18.86 -2.40 -9.79
N VAL A 43 -18.16 -3.54 -9.88
CA VAL A 43 -18.67 -4.86 -9.52
C VAL A 43 -17.76 -5.50 -8.47
N ASN A 44 -18.36 -5.92 -7.36
CA ASN A 44 -17.68 -6.76 -6.37
C ASN A 44 -18.56 -7.96 -6.03
N GLU A 45 -18.02 -9.18 -6.18
CA GLU A 45 -18.72 -10.43 -5.86
C GLU A 45 -20.11 -10.55 -6.52
N GLY A 46 -20.23 -10.10 -7.79
CA GLY A 46 -21.47 -10.12 -8.55
C GLY A 46 -22.46 -8.99 -8.21
N ARG A 47 -22.15 -8.11 -7.25
CA ARG A 47 -22.99 -6.98 -6.86
C ARG A 47 -22.53 -5.69 -7.53
N SER A 48 -23.49 -4.84 -7.92
CA SER A 48 -23.22 -3.49 -8.42
C SER A 48 -22.97 -2.54 -7.27
N VAL A 49 -21.78 -1.97 -7.19
CA VAL A 49 -21.33 -1.06 -6.12
C VAL A 49 -21.39 0.38 -6.61
N GLU A 50 -21.99 1.27 -5.81
CA GLU A 50 -21.99 2.73 -6.07
C GLU A 50 -20.71 3.38 -5.52
N ARG A 51 -20.32 2.98 -4.31
CA ARG A 51 -19.17 3.52 -3.57
C ARG A 51 -18.74 2.59 -2.45
N LEU A 52 -17.52 2.79 -1.98
CA LEU A 52 -17.00 2.22 -0.74
C LEU A 52 -16.88 3.30 0.33
N GLU A 53 -17.16 2.92 1.57
CA GLU A 53 -16.88 3.76 2.73
C GLU A 53 -15.80 3.11 3.59
N TYR A 54 -14.67 3.80 3.71
CA TYR A 54 -13.51 3.35 4.45
C TYR A 54 -13.41 4.04 5.80
N GLN A 55 -13.17 3.26 6.85
CA GLN A 55 -12.88 3.75 8.19
C GLN A 55 -11.60 3.07 8.69
N ALA A 56 -10.75 3.78 9.43
CA ALA A 56 -9.55 3.19 10.02
C ALA A 56 -9.43 3.53 11.50
N TYR A 57 -8.81 2.62 12.25
CA TYR A 57 -8.25 2.98 13.54
C TYR A 57 -6.93 3.71 13.29
N ARG A 58 -7.02 5.01 13.02
CA ARG A 58 -5.95 5.84 12.45
C ARG A 58 -4.59 5.63 13.11
N ALA A 59 -4.50 5.77 14.44
CA ALA A 59 -3.24 5.68 15.16
C ALA A 59 -2.53 4.31 14.94
N MET A 60 -3.30 3.21 15.00
CA MET A 60 -2.77 1.86 14.80
C MET A 60 -2.44 1.59 13.32
N ALA A 61 -3.29 2.06 12.41
CA ALA A 61 -3.07 1.94 10.97
C ALA A 61 -1.79 2.66 10.53
N GLU A 62 -1.60 3.92 10.92
CA GLU A 62 -0.39 4.67 10.60
C GLU A 62 0.86 4.07 11.24
N LYS A 63 0.75 3.53 12.47
CA LYS A 63 1.83 2.78 13.11
C LYS A 63 2.23 1.58 12.25
N ARG A 64 1.26 0.77 11.84
CA ARG A 64 1.53 -0.40 11.00
C ARG A 64 2.10 -0.04 9.63
N MET A 65 1.62 1.04 9.01
CA MET A 65 2.19 1.53 7.74
C MET A 65 3.65 1.94 7.87
N ARG A 66 4.03 2.61 8.96
CA ARG A 66 5.44 2.93 9.25
C ARG A 66 6.29 1.67 9.43
N GLU A 67 5.77 0.66 10.11
CA GLU A 67 6.45 -0.64 10.26
C GLU A 67 6.65 -1.32 8.90
N ILE A 68 5.63 -1.36 8.04
CA ILE A 68 5.74 -1.92 6.69
C ILE A 68 6.80 -1.19 5.87
N GLU A 69 6.84 0.14 5.94
CA GLU A 69 7.89 0.89 5.24
C GLU A 69 9.30 0.59 5.78
N ALA A 70 9.43 0.37 7.10
CA ALA A 70 10.71 -0.03 7.70
C ALA A 70 11.12 -1.44 7.24
N GLU A 71 10.19 -2.40 7.27
CA GLU A 71 10.41 -3.78 6.76
C GLU A 71 10.84 -3.77 5.29
N VAL A 72 10.24 -2.91 4.45
CA VAL A 72 10.64 -2.76 3.05
C VAL A 72 12.08 -2.25 2.92
N ARG A 73 12.43 -1.20 3.66
CA ARG A 73 13.79 -0.62 3.63
C ARG A 73 14.85 -1.57 4.18
N GLU A 74 14.48 -2.46 5.09
CA GLU A 74 15.37 -3.48 5.62
C GLU A 74 15.65 -4.60 4.60
N ARG A 75 14.63 -4.99 3.82
CA ARG A 75 14.71 -6.15 2.92
C ARG A 75 15.23 -5.82 1.52
N TRP A 76 14.98 -4.61 1.03
CA TRP A 76 15.35 -4.20 -0.33
C TRP A 76 16.12 -2.87 -0.33
N PRO A 77 17.12 -2.72 -1.22
CA PRO A 77 17.84 -1.46 -1.42
C PRO A 77 16.97 -0.44 -2.18
N VAL A 78 15.93 0.08 -1.50
CA VAL A 78 15.02 1.09 -2.05
C VAL A 78 15.47 2.50 -1.64
N GLN A 79 15.25 3.47 -2.52
CA GLN A 79 15.55 4.87 -2.22
C GLN A 79 14.43 5.49 -1.37
N LYS A 80 13.17 5.33 -1.81
CA LYS A 80 11.99 5.84 -1.10
C LYS A 80 10.82 4.88 -1.21
N VAL A 81 9.98 4.93 -0.18
CA VAL A 81 8.72 4.18 -0.08
C VAL A 81 7.65 5.18 0.36
N LYS A 82 6.47 5.10 -0.26
CA LYS A 82 5.28 5.84 0.13
C LYS A 82 4.09 4.90 0.18
N ILE A 83 3.43 4.85 1.33
CA ILE A 83 2.15 4.16 1.50
C ILE A 83 1.10 5.20 1.85
N LEU A 84 0.00 5.23 1.10
CA LEU A 84 -1.15 6.09 1.33
C LEU A 84 -2.44 5.28 1.25
N HIS A 85 -3.34 5.47 2.20
CA HIS A 85 -4.70 4.97 2.12
C HIS A 85 -5.69 6.11 2.37
N ARG A 86 -6.77 6.12 1.58
CA ARG A 86 -7.83 7.09 1.71
C ARG A 86 -8.96 6.54 2.57
N GLU A 87 -9.45 7.38 3.47
CA GLU A 87 -10.63 7.12 4.30
C GLU A 87 -11.81 7.98 3.85
N GLY A 88 -13.01 7.61 4.29
CA GLY A 88 -14.25 8.27 3.91
C GLY A 88 -14.94 7.59 2.74
N SER A 89 -15.79 8.35 2.05
CA SER A 89 -16.64 7.84 0.96
C SER A 89 -15.95 7.98 -0.40
N LEU A 90 -15.80 6.87 -1.11
CA LEU A 90 -15.10 6.75 -2.39
C LEU A 90 -16.03 6.14 -3.45
N PRO A 91 -16.50 6.95 -4.41
CA PRO A 91 -17.16 6.44 -5.61
C PRO A 91 -16.34 5.42 -6.39
N VAL A 92 -17.02 4.63 -7.23
CA VAL A 92 -16.37 3.78 -8.24
C VAL A 92 -15.35 4.57 -9.06
N GLY A 93 -14.21 3.94 -9.35
CA GLY A 93 -13.10 4.52 -10.11
C GLY A 93 -12.09 5.30 -9.25
N GLU A 94 -12.46 5.69 -8.03
CA GLU A 94 -11.55 6.40 -7.13
C GLU A 94 -10.42 5.51 -6.61
N ILE A 95 -9.27 6.12 -6.34
CA ILE A 95 -8.13 5.47 -5.69
C ILE A 95 -8.37 5.42 -4.17
N SER A 96 -8.38 4.21 -3.62
CA SER A 96 -8.46 3.96 -2.18
C SER A 96 -7.10 3.75 -1.52
N VAL A 97 -6.12 3.22 -2.24
CA VAL A 97 -4.78 2.98 -1.73
C VAL A 97 -3.74 3.19 -2.81
N ALA A 98 -2.61 3.79 -2.44
CA ALA A 98 -1.45 3.93 -3.30
C ALA A 98 -0.18 3.47 -2.56
N VAL A 99 0.63 2.68 -3.25
CA VAL A 99 1.96 2.27 -2.78
C VAL A 99 2.94 2.62 -3.88
N ALA A 100 3.95 3.43 -3.57
CA ALA A 100 5.02 3.76 -4.51
C ALA A 100 6.37 3.45 -3.91
N VAL A 101 7.25 2.86 -4.72
CA VAL A 101 8.61 2.50 -4.33
C VAL A 101 9.57 2.93 -5.44
N SER A 102 10.65 3.58 -5.06
CA SER A 102 11.75 3.90 -5.97
C SER A 102 13.00 3.09 -5.60
N SER A 103 13.71 2.61 -6.62
CA SER A 103 14.97 1.89 -6.46
C SER A 103 15.90 2.16 -7.65
N GLU A 104 17.18 1.84 -7.49
CA GLU A 104 18.18 1.93 -8.55
C GLU A 104 17.84 0.96 -9.71
N HIS A 105 17.30 -0.21 -9.39
CA HIS A 105 16.95 -1.23 -10.36
C HIS A 105 15.48 -1.64 -10.23
N ARG A 106 14.93 -2.14 -11.34
CA ARG A 106 13.49 -2.40 -11.48
C ARG A 106 13.02 -3.57 -10.61
N GLU A 107 13.85 -4.60 -10.42
CA GLU A 107 13.47 -5.84 -9.76
C GLU A 107 13.08 -5.57 -8.30
N GLU A 108 13.94 -4.87 -7.57
CA GLU A 108 13.73 -4.48 -6.18
C GLU A 108 12.51 -3.56 -6.03
N ALA A 109 12.31 -2.62 -6.97
CA ALA A 109 11.13 -1.74 -6.94
C ALA A 109 9.82 -2.53 -7.08
N PHE A 110 9.77 -3.52 -7.97
CA PHE A 110 8.58 -4.37 -8.16
C PHE A 110 8.33 -5.27 -6.95
N GLU A 111 9.36 -5.95 -6.45
CA GLU A 111 9.23 -6.85 -5.30
C GLU A 111 8.82 -6.11 -4.03
N ALA A 112 9.49 -5.00 -3.72
CA ALA A 112 9.19 -4.17 -2.56
C ALA A 112 7.77 -3.60 -2.63
N CYS A 113 7.34 -3.11 -3.79
CA CYS A 113 5.99 -2.59 -3.96
C CYS A 113 4.94 -3.69 -3.77
N ARG A 114 5.18 -4.89 -4.32
CA ARG A 114 4.30 -6.05 -4.16
C ARG A 114 4.20 -6.49 -2.70
N TYR A 115 5.33 -6.54 -1.99
CA TYR A 115 5.35 -6.84 -0.56
C TYR A 115 4.54 -5.81 0.22
N ALA A 116 4.80 -4.52 0.02
CA ALA A 116 4.15 -3.44 0.74
C ALA A 116 2.62 -3.47 0.59
N ILE A 117 2.09 -3.60 -0.64
CA ILE A 117 0.64 -3.70 -0.83
C ILE A 117 0.05 -4.97 -0.22
N GLY A 118 0.77 -6.10 -0.28
CA GLY A 118 0.38 -7.34 0.38
C GLY A 118 0.23 -7.15 1.89
N SER A 119 1.24 -6.57 2.52
CA SER A 119 1.25 -6.29 3.97
C SER A 119 0.17 -5.28 4.38
N VAL A 120 -0.06 -4.24 3.57
CA VAL A 120 -1.15 -3.26 3.76
C VAL A 120 -2.49 -3.97 3.77
N LYS A 121 -2.80 -4.79 2.76
CA LYS A 121 -4.08 -5.52 2.67
C LYS A 121 -4.26 -6.55 3.78
N HIS A 122 -3.17 -7.09 4.32
CA HIS A 122 -3.20 -8.14 5.31
C HIS A 122 -3.29 -7.65 6.76
N SER A 123 -2.70 -6.50 7.07
CA SER A 123 -2.43 -6.11 8.48
C SER A 123 -2.95 -4.75 8.90
N LEU A 124 -3.53 -3.97 7.98
CA LEU A 124 -4.09 -2.68 8.35
C LEU A 124 -5.46 -2.81 9.02
N PRO A 125 -5.68 -2.15 10.18
CA PRO A 125 -7.00 -2.01 10.80
C PRO A 125 -7.83 -0.97 10.04
N VAL A 126 -8.23 -1.32 8.82
CA VAL A 126 -9.09 -0.54 7.92
C VAL A 126 -10.28 -1.41 7.55
N TRP A 127 -11.48 -0.87 7.77
CA TRP A 127 -12.74 -1.52 7.43
C TRP A 127 -13.35 -0.83 6.21
N LYS A 128 -14.04 -1.62 5.38
CA LYS A 128 -14.75 -1.13 4.21
C LYS A 128 -16.23 -1.54 4.26
N ARG A 129 -17.10 -0.61 3.93
CA ARG A 129 -18.54 -0.86 3.71
C ARG A 129 -18.87 -0.62 2.24
N GLU A 130 -19.60 -1.55 1.65
CA GLU A 130 -20.12 -1.46 0.28
C GLU A 130 -21.52 -0.83 0.29
N LYS A 131 -21.71 0.20 -0.53
CA LYS A 131 -23.04 0.72 -0.84
C LYS A 131 -23.48 0.20 -2.20
N ILE A 132 -24.62 -0.50 -2.22
CA ILE A 132 -25.12 -1.21 -3.40
C ILE A 132 -26.06 -0.32 -4.20
N VAL A 133 -25.99 -0.42 -5.52
CA VAL A 133 -26.90 0.27 -6.44
C VAL A 133 -28.34 -0.21 -6.21
N GLY A 134 -29.28 0.74 -6.06
CA GLY A 134 -30.70 0.43 -5.82
C GLY A 134 -31.09 0.26 -4.35
N GLY A 135 -30.15 0.40 -3.41
CA GLY A 135 -30.39 0.34 -1.97
C GLY A 135 -29.75 -0.88 -1.30
N GLY A 136 -29.39 -0.73 -0.02
CA GLY A 136 -28.69 -1.74 0.78
C GLY A 136 -27.24 -1.37 1.11
N GLU A 137 -26.81 -1.74 2.31
CA GLU A 137 -25.44 -1.57 2.80
C GLU A 137 -24.92 -2.90 3.32
N LEU A 138 -23.68 -3.24 2.96
CA LEU A 138 -23.00 -4.44 3.44
C LEU A 138 -21.64 -4.06 4.00
N TRP A 139 -21.40 -4.39 5.26
CA TRP A 139 -20.05 -4.38 5.80
C TRP A 139 -19.31 -5.57 5.23
N VAL A 140 -18.19 -5.31 4.57
CA VAL A 140 -17.34 -6.40 4.10
C VAL A 140 -16.33 -6.67 5.20
N GLU A 141 -16.33 -7.89 5.71
CA GLU A 141 -15.39 -8.31 6.72
C GLU A 141 -13.96 -8.17 6.19
N GLY A 142 -13.09 -7.53 6.98
CA GLY A 142 -11.67 -7.42 6.67
C GLY A 142 -10.95 -8.74 6.93
N GLU A 143 -9.75 -8.88 6.38
CA GLU A 143 -8.86 -9.96 6.81
C GLU A 143 -8.50 -9.74 8.29
N PRO A 144 -8.63 -10.75 9.17
CA PRO A 144 -8.20 -10.63 10.55
C PRO A 144 -6.69 -10.36 10.58
N ILE A 145 -6.27 -9.43 11.47
CA ILE A 145 -4.85 -9.12 11.68
C ILE A 145 -4.17 -10.39 12.18
N ARG A 146 -3.44 -11.10 11.31
CA ARG A 146 -2.59 -12.21 11.72
C ARG A 146 -1.21 -11.64 12.04
N GLU A 147 -0.61 -12.09 13.14
CA GLU A 147 0.76 -11.72 13.48
C GLU A 147 1.69 -12.02 12.30
N ALA A 148 2.61 -11.09 12.01
CA ALA A 148 3.53 -11.22 10.90
C ALA A 148 4.33 -12.53 11.06
N ARG A 149 4.08 -13.52 10.21
CA ARG A 149 4.95 -14.70 10.14
C ARG A 149 6.31 -14.24 9.65
N THR A 150 7.32 -14.33 10.51
CA THR A 150 8.73 -14.25 10.14
C THR A 150 9.03 -15.43 9.21
N ARG A 151 8.80 -15.29 7.90
CA ARG A 151 9.48 -16.18 6.94
C ARG A 151 10.91 -15.66 6.85
N ALA A 152 11.83 -16.41 7.44
CA ALA A 152 13.23 -16.30 7.09
C ALA A 152 13.33 -16.44 5.57
N SER A 153 13.91 -15.43 4.91
CA SER A 153 14.24 -15.55 3.50
C SER A 153 15.39 -16.56 3.37
N PRO A 154 15.37 -17.47 2.38
CA PRO A 154 16.51 -18.34 2.15
C PRO A 154 17.73 -17.48 1.85
N SER A 155 18.85 -17.81 2.49
CA SER A 155 20.11 -17.07 2.31
C SER A 155 20.51 -17.05 0.83
N ARG A 156 21.10 -15.93 0.40
CA ARG A 156 21.63 -15.70 -0.96
C ARG A 156 22.67 -16.73 -1.44
N GLU A 157 23.08 -17.66 -0.58
CA GLU A 157 24.06 -18.70 -0.87
C GLU A 157 23.47 -19.87 -1.70
N SER A 158 22.15 -20.04 -1.70
CA SER A 158 21.48 -21.13 -2.44
C SER A 158 21.19 -20.82 -3.92
N ALA A 159 21.28 -19.56 -4.35
CA ALA A 159 21.02 -19.15 -5.74
C ALA A 159 22.24 -19.32 -6.69
N ARG A 160 23.44 -19.60 -6.16
CA ARG A 160 24.67 -19.74 -6.97
C ARG A 160 24.94 -21.15 -7.51
N LYS A 161 24.07 -22.13 -7.27
CA LYS A 161 24.28 -23.53 -7.72
C LYS A 161 23.40 -24.00 -8.89
N GLN A 162 22.70 -23.11 -9.59
CA GLN A 162 21.85 -23.48 -10.74
C GLN A 162 22.17 -22.76 -12.05
N VAL A 163 23.40 -22.30 -12.23
CA VAL A 163 23.94 -22.03 -13.56
C VAL A 163 25.27 -22.79 -13.70
N ALA A 164 25.13 -24.07 -14.04
CA ALA A 164 26.14 -24.88 -14.70
C ALA A 164 25.42 -25.61 -15.84
#